data_AF-A0A7C4Z1V5-F1
#
_entry.id   AF-A0A7C4Z1V5-F1
#
_cell.length_a   1.000
_cell.length_b   1.000
_cell.length_c   1.000
_cell.angle_alpha   90.00
_cell.angle_beta   90.00
_cell.angle_gamma   90.00
#
_symmetry.space_group_name_H-M   'P 1'
#
loop_
_entity.id
_entity.type
_entity.pdbx_description
1 polymer ?
#
loop_
_entity_poly.entity_id
_entity_poly.type
_entity_poly.pdbx_seq_one_letter_code
_entity_poly.pdbx_strand_id
1 'polypeptide(L)'
;MRLRSPLEVLRERFLILFRSARVFVWFSIGAVLVLAVIALRINHYVQADPSFCSNCHIMTNAWDTWATSSHRDVPCRSCHNQTRFQSLEQLYKYTIGHRTRVSKHGFVPDVNCRRCHFSGSRRWVQVGRTAGHQVHVGKARIECVQCHAGGVHRFEPPPNACRWCHPSVFVKIRGMGTLHCLSCHEYLIESPYLKPSRGSCLACHSRMGVRAVSFGGNAPMQFPCGTCHEPHKPQDPRDACIRCHPNSITPTTPEAHKQCIGCHTPHSWRFRNVQQCRACHASVSLAVEEHRIPGHVEKFCIGCHQEHGWKFADRKVCSDCHAKMKAVPHPVPWVQGHQEEGRTKPALCANCHEKSFCANCHSRMQPESHKQVGWAQKVHGVYGLRESMRCATCHSRTYCMDCHGLQMPHPAGWIRAHSTAGKNRALCAKCHSKSYCDRCHGGPNMMPPDHVNNWRVRHGKVAKPGAARCMTCHVQRQCDACHGVAMPHPAGWLPDGHGRQASFKRGSVCFRCHQESYCYRVCHQRSSR
;
A
#
# COMPACT_ATOMS: atom_id res chain seq x y z
N MET A 1 93.88 72.89 -0.51
CA MET A 1 92.91 72.15 -1.35
C MET A 1 93.64 71.00 -2.03
N ARG A 2 93.40 69.74 -1.64
CA ARG A 2 93.96 68.57 -2.35
C ARG A 2 93.08 68.27 -3.58
N LEU A 3 93.60 68.53 -4.77
CA LEU A 3 92.97 68.16 -6.04
C LEU A 3 93.03 66.62 -6.19
N ARG A 4 91.87 65.97 -6.31
CA ARG A 4 91.78 64.51 -6.56
C ARG A 4 92.42 64.17 -7.90
N SER A 5 93.13 63.03 -7.97
CA SER A 5 93.77 62.61 -9.21
C SER A 5 92.72 62.20 -10.27
N PRO A 6 92.98 62.40 -11.57
CA PRO A 6 92.05 62.00 -12.64
C PRO A 6 91.64 60.52 -12.58
N LEU A 7 92.55 59.65 -12.12
CA LEU A 7 92.32 58.22 -11.95
C LEU A 7 91.35 57.89 -10.80
N GLU A 8 91.36 58.65 -9.70
CA GLU A 8 90.40 58.47 -8.61
C GLU A 8 88.99 58.88 -9.03
N VAL A 9 88.85 59.97 -9.80
CA VAL A 9 87.56 60.42 -10.34
C VAL A 9 86.99 59.39 -11.33
N LEU A 10 87.83 58.81 -12.19
CA LEU A 10 87.43 57.73 -13.11
C LEU A 10 87.00 56.47 -12.37
N ARG A 11 87.72 56.07 -11.31
CA ARG A 11 87.38 54.90 -10.49
C ARG A 11 86.06 55.09 -9.74
N GLU A 12 85.80 56.26 -9.15
CA GLU A 12 84.51 56.57 -8.51
C GLU A 12 83.37 56.53 -9.54
N ARG A 13 83.54 57.14 -10.72
CA ARG A 13 82.54 57.10 -11.80
C ARG A 13 82.26 55.67 -12.26
N PHE A 14 83.30 54.84 -12.41
CA PHE A 14 83.16 53.43 -12.80
C PHE A 14 82.45 52.61 -11.71
N LEU A 15 82.75 52.81 -10.43
CA LEU A 15 82.08 52.14 -9.31
C LEU A 15 80.61 52.57 -9.17
N ILE A 16 80.30 53.85 -9.42
CA ILE A 16 78.92 54.37 -9.44
C ILE A 16 78.15 53.71 -10.59
N LEU A 17 78.71 53.69 -11.81
CA LEU A 17 78.13 53.02 -12.99
C LEU A 17 77.92 51.52 -12.76
N PHE A 18 78.87 50.83 -12.14
CA PHE A 18 78.77 49.40 -11.86
C PHE A 18 77.72 49.10 -10.78
N ARG A 19 77.58 49.97 -9.78
CA ARG A 19 76.52 49.88 -8.75
C ARG A 19 75.13 50.16 -9.34
N SER A 20 74.97 51.20 -10.16
CA SER A 20 73.70 51.51 -10.81
C SER A 20 73.31 50.45 -11.85
N ALA A 21 74.27 49.88 -12.60
CA ALA A 21 74.03 48.73 -13.47
C ALA A 21 73.56 47.49 -12.69
N ARG A 22 74.19 47.17 -11.53
CA ARG A 22 73.75 46.08 -10.65
C ARG A 22 72.33 46.30 -10.10
N VAL A 23 72.01 47.51 -9.65
CA VAL A 23 70.67 47.87 -9.17
C VAL A 23 69.63 47.72 -10.29
N PHE A 24 69.95 48.17 -11.50
CA PHE A 24 69.08 48.04 -12.66
C PHE A 24 68.86 46.58 -13.06
N VAL A 25 69.88 45.73 -13.01
CA VAL A 25 69.78 44.28 -13.27
C VAL A 25 68.88 43.61 -12.23
N TRP A 26 69.08 43.87 -10.93
CA TRP A 26 68.21 43.31 -9.88
C TRP A 26 66.76 43.81 -9.98
N PHE A 27 66.56 45.08 -10.32
CA PHE A 27 65.22 45.63 -10.55
C PHE A 27 64.54 44.96 -11.74
N SER A 28 65.27 44.75 -12.85
CA SER A 28 64.77 44.06 -14.04
C SER A 28 64.43 42.59 -13.75
N ILE A 29 65.27 41.88 -12.98
CA ILE A 29 64.98 40.52 -12.51
C ILE A 29 63.72 40.51 -11.64
N GLY A 30 63.61 41.45 -10.70
CA GLY A 30 62.41 41.61 -9.86
C GLY A 30 61.15 41.85 -10.68
N ALA A 31 61.20 42.74 -11.68
CA ALA A 31 60.09 43.03 -12.57
C ALA A 31 59.67 41.80 -13.40
N VAL A 32 60.63 41.05 -13.96
CA VAL A 32 60.37 39.80 -14.68
C VAL A 32 59.73 38.75 -13.77
N LEU A 33 60.21 38.60 -12.54
CA LEU A 33 59.62 37.68 -11.56
C LEU A 33 58.18 38.07 -11.21
N VAL A 34 57.91 39.36 -11.00
CA VAL A 34 56.55 39.85 -10.75
C VAL A 34 55.63 39.57 -11.93
N LEU A 35 56.06 39.87 -13.15
CA LEU A 35 55.29 39.58 -14.37
C LEU A 35 55.05 38.07 -14.54
N ALA A 36 56.04 37.23 -14.25
CA ALA A 36 55.89 35.78 -14.28
C ALA A 36 54.84 35.30 -13.26
N VAL A 37 54.87 35.82 -12.02
CA VAL A 37 53.87 35.50 -10.99
C VAL A 37 52.47 35.94 -11.42
N ILE A 38 52.33 37.15 -11.98
CA ILE A 38 51.06 37.65 -12.50
C ILE A 38 50.54 36.74 -13.62
N ALA A 39 51.40 36.37 -14.59
CA ALA A 39 51.02 35.49 -15.68
C ALA A 39 50.58 34.10 -15.19
N LEU A 40 51.27 33.55 -14.18
CA LEU A 40 50.89 32.27 -13.55
C LEU A 40 49.55 32.37 -12.83
N ARG A 41 49.30 33.46 -12.11
CA ARG A 41 48.01 33.72 -11.43
C ARG A 41 46.87 33.85 -12.42
N ILE A 42 47.04 34.63 -13.49
CA ILE A 42 46.04 34.77 -14.56
C ILE A 42 45.79 33.41 -15.21
N ASN A 43 46.83 32.66 -15.54
CA ASN A 43 46.67 31.34 -16.11
C ASN A 43 45.93 30.39 -15.15
N HIS A 44 46.24 30.41 -13.85
CA HIS A 44 45.52 29.60 -12.86
C HIS A 44 44.05 30.03 -12.73
N TYR A 45 43.77 31.33 -12.67
CA TYR A 45 42.40 31.87 -12.62
C TYR A 45 41.59 31.42 -13.84
N VAL A 46 42.15 31.55 -15.03
CA VAL A 46 41.50 31.10 -16.26
C VAL A 46 41.30 29.58 -16.24
N GLN A 47 42.34 28.80 -15.91
CA GLN A 47 42.36 27.35 -16.11
C GLN A 47 41.68 26.53 -15.00
N ALA A 48 41.72 26.99 -13.75
CA ALA A 48 41.32 26.20 -12.59
C ALA A 48 40.20 26.83 -11.77
N ASP A 49 39.97 28.15 -11.91
CA ASP A 49 38.96 28.85 -11.13
C ASP A 49 37.60 28.87 -11.85
N PRO A 50 36.55 28.26 -11.28
CA PRO A 50 35.21 28.26 -11.86
C PRO A 50 34.62 29.67 -12.01
N SER A 51 35.03 30.63 -11.19
CA SER A 51 34.49 32.00 -11.22
C SER A 51 34.86 32.77 -12.48
N PHE A 52 35.93 32.36 -13.17
CA PHE A 52 36.24 32.89 -14.50
C PHE A 52 35.08 32.65 -15.48
N CYS A 53 34.49 31.45 -15.44
CA CYS A 53 33.38 31.07 -16.31
C CYS A 53 32.07 31.78 -15.90
N SER A 54 31.83 31.99 -14.60
CA SER A 54 30.60 32.64 -14.12
C SER A 54 30.50 34.11 -14.50
N ASN A 55 31.62 34.76 -14.80
CA ASN A 55 31.64 36.15 -15.29
C ASN A 55 31.05 36.31 -16.69
N CYS A 56 30.84 35.21 -17.43
CA CYS A 56 30.10 35.25 -18.67
C CYS A 56 28.58 35.16 -18.40
N HIS A 57 27.79 36.13 -18.86
CA HIS A 57 26.33 36.14 -18.66
C HIS A 57 25.60 34.90 -19.23
N ILE A 58 26.16 34.26 -20.26
CA ILE A 58 25.61 33.02 -20.83
C ILE A 58 25.78 31.80 -19.90
N MET A 59 26.68 31.90 -18.92
CA MET A 59 27.01 30.81 -17.99
C MET A 59 26.23 30.88 -16.66
N THR A 60 25.44 31.92 -16.39
CA THR A 60 24.74 32.08 -15.11
C THR A 60 23.88 30.86 -14.75
N ASN A 61 23.03 30.39 -15.68
CA ASN A 61 22.22 29.19 -15.42
C ASN A 61 23.06 27.92 -15.21
N ALA A 62 24.17 27.79 -15.96
CA ALA A 62 25.10 26.67 -15.80
C ALA A 62 25.80 26.67 -14.44
N TRP A 63 26.17 27.86 -13.99
CA TRP A 63 26.75 28.10 -12.67
C TRP A 63 25.77 27.75 -11.56
N ASP A 64 24.54 28.23 -11.64
CA ASP A 64 23.53 28.03 -10.60
C ASP A 64 23.19 26.55 -10.41
N THR A 65 23.06 25.79 -11.51
CA THR A 65 22.80 24.34 -11.42
C THR A 65 24.01 23.55 -10.94
N TRP A 66 25.23 23.93 -11.35
CA TRP A 66 26.48 23.33 -10.87
C TRP A 66 26.73 23.60 -9.38
N ALA A 67 26.50 24.83 -8.92
CA ALA A 67 26.74 25.25 -7.54
C ALA A 67 25.85 24.49 -6.54
N THR A 68 24.68 24.01 -6.98
CA THR A 68 23.78 23.16 -6.17
C THR A 68 24.00 21.66 -6.37
N SER A 69 24.96 21.26 -7.20
CA SER A 69 25.25 19.87 -7.53
C SER A 69 26.23 19.22 -6.55
N SER A 70 26.31 17.88 -6.59
CA SER A 70 27.35 17.11 -5.90
C SER A 70 28.76 17.35 -6.44
N HIS A 71 28.90 18.02 -7.59
CA HIS A 71 30.17 18.33 -8.25
C HIS A 71 30.58 19.80 -8.10
N ARG A 72 29.94 20.58 -7.20
CA ARG A 72 30.25 21.99 -6.94
C ARG A 72 31.69 22.29 -6.51
N ASP A 73 32.44 21.26 -6.09
CA ASP A 73 33.84 21.38 -5.70
C ASP A 73 34.80 20.91 -6.83
N VAL A 74 34.25 20.60 -8.01
CA VAL A 74 35.00 20.14 -9.19
C VAL A 74 35.04 21.26 -10.23
N PRO A 75 36.23 21.73 -10.66
CA PRO A 75 36.34 22.79 -11.65
C PRO A 75 35.67 22.46 -12.99
N CYS A 76 35.07 23.46 -13.64
CA CYS A 76 34.34 23.27 -14.90
C CYS A 76 35.18 22.57 -15.97
N ARG A 77 36.49 22.88 -16.04
CA ARG A 77 37.43 22.30 -17.01
C ARG A 77 37.74 20.82 -16.79
N SER A 78 37.49 20.29 -15.59
CA SER A 78 37.60 18.85 -15.34
C SER A 78 36.60 18.06 -16.18
N CYS A 79 35.46 18.67 -16.52
CA CYS A 79 34.46 18.11 -17.43
C CYS A 79 34.59 18.66 -18.85
N HIS A 80 34.81 19.97 -18.99
CA HIS A 80 34.99 20.66 -20.28
C HIS A 80 36.47 20.86 -20.61
N ASN A 81 37.09 19.83 -21.18
CA ASN A 81 38.49 19.92 -21.61
C ASN A 81 38.61 20.69 -22.93
N GLN A 82 39.03 21.95 -22.86
CA GLN A 82 39.26 22.82 -24.01
C GLN A 82 40.75 22.94 -24.30
N THR A 83 41.14 22.92 -25.57
CA THR A 83 42.51 23.29 -25.95
C THR A 83 42.73 24.79 -25.79
N ARG A 84 44.00 25.23 -25.70
CA ARG A 84 44.32 26.67 -25.62
C ARG A 84 43.77 27.46 -26.82
N PHE A 85 43.80 26.87 -28.01
CA PHE A 85 43.24 27.46 -29.22
C PHE A 85 41.71 27.65 -29.12
N GLN A 86 40.99 26.65 -28.60
CA GLN A 86 39.54 26.75 -28.39
C GLN A 86 39.19 27.80 -27.33
N SER A 87 39.96 27.91 -26.25
CA SER A 87 39.78 28.97 -25.26
C SER A 87 40.03 30.36 -25.87
N LEU A 88 41.02 30.50 -26.76
CA LEU A 88 41.30 31.76 -27.47
C LEU A 88 40.17 32.13 -28.44
N GLU A 89 39.65 31.15 -29.18
CA GLU A 89 38.51 31.31 -30.08
C GLU A 89 37.25 31.72 -29.32
N GLN A 90 37.02 31.14 -28.14
CA GLN A 90 35.90 31.49 -27.28
C GLN A 90 36.02 32.93 -26.75
N LEU A 91 37.23 33.36 -26.37
CA LEU A 91 37.50 34.74 -25.96
C LEU A 91 37.27 35.72 -27.13
N TYR A 92 37.77 35.40 -28.33
CA TYR A 92 37.55 36.19 -29.53
C TYR A 92 36.05 36.34 -29.82
N LYS A 93 35.30 35.23 -29.83
CA LYS A 93 33.83 35.23 -30.05
C LYS A 93 33.08 36.01 -28.98
N TYR A 94 33.55 36.01 -27.74
CA TYR A 94 32.99 36.83 -26.66
C TYR A 94 33.20 38.33 -26.91
N THR A 95 34.38 38.73 -27.38
CA THR A 95 34.67 40.16 -27.66
C THR A 95 33.95 40.71 -28.88
N ILE A 96 33.68 39.89 -29.90
CA ILE A 96 33.06 40.36 -31.16
C ILE A 96 31.55 40.10 -31.26
N GLY A 97 30.94 39.38 -30.31
CA GLY A 97 29.57 38.90 -30.46
C GLY A 97 28.78 38.80 -29.16
N HIS A 98 27.61 39.44 -29.14
CA HIS A 98 26.61 39.25 -28.08
C HIS A 98 25.77 37.99 -28.34
N ARG A 99 26.30 36.82 -27.97
CA ARG A 99 25.51 35.57 -27.96
C ARG A 99 24.75 35.46 -26.65
N THR A 100 23.42 35.49 -26.69
CA THR A 100 22.56 35.35 -25.50
C THR A 100 22.12 33.92 -25.22
N ARG A 101 22.38 32.97 -26.14
CA ARG A 101 21.97 31.56 -26.01
C ARG A 101 23.01 30.59 -26.59
N VAL A 102 23.16 29.43 -25.94
CA VAL A 102 23.99 28.31 -26.44
C VAL A 102 23.11 27.45 -27.34
N SER A 103 23.32 27.51 -28.67
CA SER A 103 22.51 26.74 -29.62
C SER A 103 22.87 25.26 -29.68
N LYS A 104 24.14 24.91 -29.46
CA LYS A 104 24.63 23.54 -29.37
C LYS A 104 25.52 23.42 -28.14
N HIS A 105 25.06 22.66 -27.16
CA HIS A 105 25.83 22.42 -25.93
C HIS A 105 27.11 21.64 -26.28
N GLY A 106 28.22 21.96 -25.62
CA GLY A 106 29.49 21.31 -25.86
C GLY A 106 29.44 19.82 -25.50
N PHE A 107 30.11 18.99 -26.28
CA PHE A 107 30.25 17.56 -25.99
C PHE A 107 31.18 17.36 -24.79
N VAL A 108 30.73 16.59 -23.79
CA VAL A 108 31.55 16.16 -22.65
C VAL A 108 31.86 14.67 -22.82
N PRO A 109 33.11 14.30 -23.12
CA PRO A 109 33.51 12.91 -23.25
C PRO A 109 33.33 12.10 -21.96
N ASP A 110 32.85 10.86 -22.07
CA ASP A 110 32.63 9.92 -20.97
C ASP A 110 33.87 9.68 -20.09
N VAL A 111 35.06 9.71 -20.70
CA VAL A 111 36.35 9.54 -20.00
C VAL A 111 36.56 10.58 -18.89
N ASN A 112 35.99 11.78 -19.01
CA ASN A 112 36.15 12.84 -18.01
C ASN A 112 35.45 12.45 -16.69
N CYS A 113 34.30 11.78 -16.76
CA CYS A 113 33.61 11.24 -15.59
C CYS A 113 34.39 10.05 -14.99
N ARG A 114 34.86 9.14 -15.85
CA ARG A 114 35.50 7.88 -15.44
C ARG A 114 36.85 8.09 -14.75
N ARG A 115 37.58 9.14 -15.10
CA ARG A 115 38.86 9.51 -14.45
C ARG A 115 38.76 9.65 -12.93
N CYS A 116 37.60 10.02 -12.39
CA CYS A 116 37.40 10.10 -10.94
C CYS A 116 36.61 8.88 -10.43
N HIS A 117 35.48 8.58 -11.05
CA HIS A 117 34.51 7.60 -10.57
C HIS A 117 34.85 6.13 -10.83
N PHE A 118 35.87 5.86 -11.66
CA PHE A 118 36.39 4.52 -11.96
C PHE A 118 37.90 4.42 -11.68
N SER A 119 38.47 5.40 -10.99
CA SER A 119 39.91 5.46 -10.69
C SER A 119 40.36 4.46 -9.62
N GLY A 120 39.43 3.95 -8.81
CA GLY A 120 39.75 3.19 -7.59
C GLY A 120 40.30 4.06 -6.45
N SER A 121 40.41 5.38 -6.64
CA SER A 121 40.90 6.29 -5.61
C SER A 121 39.86 6.49 -4.50
N ARG A 122 40.30 6.38 -3.25
CA ARG A 122 39.48 6.72 -2.07
C ARG A 122 39.08 8.19 -2.00
N ARG A 123 39.74 9.06 -2.79
CA ARG A 123 39.41 10.49 -2.87
C ARG A 123 38.02 10.73 -3.47
N TRP A 124 37.53 9.83 -4.32
CA TRP A 124 36.31 10.03 -5.10
C TRP A 124 35.30 8.90 -4.87
N VAL A 125 34.01 9.22 -4.97
CA VAL A 125 32.94 8.21 -4.93
C VAL A 125 33.06 7.29 -6.15
N GLN A 126 33.24 5.99 -5.92
CA GLN A 126 33.45 5.02 -6.99
C GLN A 126 32.13 4.44 -7.51
N VAL A 127 31.40 5.20 -8.35
CA VAL A 127 30.08 4.76 -8.83
C VAL A 127 30.16 3.52 -9.74
N GLY A 128 31.32 3.26 -10.35
CA GLY A 128 31.54 2.08 -11.20
C GLY A 128 31.35 0.74 -10.49
N ARG A 129 31.37 0.73 -9.15
CA ARG A 129 31.14 -0.47 -8.32
C ARG A 129 29.66 -0.71 -8.00
N THR A 130 28.79 0.24 -8.30
CA THR A 130 27.37 0.14 -7.97
C THR A 130 26.62 -0.72 -8.98
N ALA A 131 25.61 -1.45 -8.51
CA ALA A 131 24.88 -2.47 -9.29
C ALA A 131 24.30 -1.90 -10.58
N GLY A 132 23.70 -0.71 -10.51
CA GLY A 132 23.10 -0.04 -11.66
C GLY A 132 24.13 0.34 -12.71
N HIS A 133 25.21 1.00 -12.30
CA HIS A 133 26.27 1.42 -13.22
C HIS A 133 27.04 0.22 -13.79
N GLN A 134 27.24 -0.86 -13.03
CA GLN A 134 27.85 -2.07 -13.57
C GLN A 134 27.04 -2.68 -14.72
N VAL A 135 25.70 -2.69 -14.60
CA VAL A 135 24.81 -3.21 -15.66
C VAL A 135 24.77 -2.27 -16.86
N HIS A 136 24.60 -0.96 -16.64
CA HIS A 136 24.35 -0.01 -17.73
C HIS A 136 25.65 0.53 -18.35
N VAL A 137 26.60 0.99 -17.54
CA VAL A 137 27.87 1.55 -18.01
C VAL A 137 28.88 0.43 -18.23
N GLY A 138 28.99 -0.52 -17.31
CA GLY A 138 29.95 -1.62 -17.39
C GLY A 138 29.63 -2.63 -18.49
N LYS A 139 28.45 -3.25 -18.43
CA LYS A 139 28.04 -4.31 -19.37
C LYS A 139 27.44 -3.77 -20.66
N ALA A 140 26.47 -2.86 -20.56
CA ALA A 140 25.79 -2.31 -21.74
C ALA A 140 26.53 -1.16 -22.43
N ARG A 141 27.65 -0.67 -21.85
CA ARG A 141 28.50 0.39 -22.40
C ARG A 141 27.75 1.69 -22.71
N ILE A 142 26.75 2.02 -21.89
CA ILE A 142 26.01 3.29 -21.96
C ILE A 142 26.91 4.40 -21.41
N GLU A 143 27.03 5.51 -22.14
CA GLU A 143 27.83 6.67 -21.71
C GLU A 143 27.14 7.44 -20.59
N CYS A 144 27.92 8.03 -19.67
CA CYS A 144 27.38 8.77 -18.52
C CYS A 144 26.36 9.84 -18.93
N VAL A 145 26.69 10.60 -19.98
CA VAL A 145 25.86 11.71 -20.46
C VAL A 145 24.54 11.26 -21.09
N GLN A 146 24.43 10.02 -21.56
CA GLN A 146 23.18 9.51 -22.12
C GLN A 146 22.07 9.40 -21.06
N CYS A 147 22.44 9.24 -19.78
CA CYS A 147 21.49 9.28 -18.67
C CYS A 147 21.54 10.61 -17.92
N HIS A 148 22.73 11.16 -17.66
CA HIS A 148 22.90 12.32 -16.77
C HIS A 148 22.79 13.70 -17.47
N ALA A 149 22.71 13.76 -18.80
CA ALA A 149 22.62 15.05 -19.51
C ALA A 149 21.31 15.81 -19.30
N GLY A 150 20.23 15.13 -18.88
CA GLY A 150 18.93 15.77 -18.67
C GLY A 150 18.94 16.85 -17.58
N GLY A 151 19.72 16.66 -16.52
CA GLY A 151 19.94 17.65 -15.46
C GLY A 151 21.18 18.49 -15.71
N VAL A 152 21.28 19.16 -16.86
CA VAL A 152 22.45 19.94 -17.31
C VAL A 152 23.19 20.65 -16.15
N HIS A 153 24.46 20.31 -15.97
CA HIS A 153 25.38 20.73 -14.89
C HIS A 153 24.99 20.41 -13.44
N ARG A 154 23.77 19.92 -13.15
CA ARG A 154 23.44 19.22 -11.89
C ARG A 154 23.82 17.73 -11.93
N PHE A 155 23.91 17.15 -13.13
CA PHE A 155 24.29 15.76 -13.40
C PHE A 155 23.42 14.72 -12.66
N GLU A 156 22.13 15.02 -12.55
CA GLU A 156 21.12 14.07 -12.08
C GLU A 156 20.35 13.52 -13.29
N PRO A 157 20.16 12.19 -13.41
CA PRO A 157 19.38 11.64 -14.50
C PRO A 157 17.91 12.04 -14.32
N PRO A 158 17.21 12.43 -15.40
CA PRO A 158 15.81 12.82 -15.29
C PRO A 158 14.96 11.61 -14.84
N PRO A 159 13.83 11.81 -14.12
CA PRO A 159 13.01 10.71 -13.59
C PRO A 159 12.48 9.72 -14.64
N ASN A 160 12.43 10.11 -15.91
CA ASN A 160 12.00 9.28 -17.03
C ASN A 160 13.17 8.67 -17.84
N ALA A 161 14.43 8.89 -17.45
CA ALA A 161 15.61 8.42 -18.18
C ALA A 161 15.55 6.91 -18.49
N CYS A 162 15.10 6.11 -17.51
CA CYS A 162 15.00 4.66 -17.68
C CYS A 162 14.03 4.26 -18.81
N ARG A 163 12.95 5.03 -19.02
CA ARG A 163 11.90 4.71 -19.99
C ARG A 163 12.33 4.90 -21.43
N TRP A 164 13.34 5.72 -21.70
CA TRP A 164 13.86 5.91 -23.06
C TRP A 164 14.45 4.61 -23.62
N CYS A 165 15.14 3.83 -22.80
CA CYS A 165 15.70 2.53 -23.20
C CYS A 165 14.81 1.35 -22.80
N HIS A 166 13.95 1.50 -21.78
CA HIS A 166 13.04 0.46 -21.32
C HIS A 166 11.56 0.82 -21.53
N PRO A 167 11.11 1.06 -22.78
CA PRO A 167 9.74 1.50 -23.07
C PRO A 167 8.69 0.41 -22.84
N SER A 168 9.09 -0.85 -22.72
CA SER A 168 8.21 -2.00 -22.51
C SER A 168 8.24 -2.55 -21.08
N VAL A 169 9.09 -1.99 -20.21
CA VAL A 169 9.27 -2.47 -18.84
C VAL A 169 8.41 -1.63 -17.90
N PHE A 170 7.34 -2.23 -17.38
CA PHE A 170 6.42 -1.60 -16.45
C PHE A 170 6.16 -2.52 -15.27
N VAL A 171 5.76 -1.96 -14.13
CA VAL A 171 5.28 -2.75 -13.00
C VAL A 171 3.81 -3.10 -13.27
N LYS A 172 3.51 -4.38 -13.43
CA LYS A 172 2.19 -4.94 -13.71
C LYS A 172 1.46 -5.42 -12.45
N ILE A 173 2.09 -5.34 -11.27
CA ILE A 173 1.45 -5.65 -9.99
C ILE A 173 0.48 -4.53 -9.61
N ARG A 174 -0.77 -4.92 -9.31
CA ARG A 174 -1.81 -4.02 -8.81
C ARG A 174 -1.36 -3.36 -7.51
N GLY A 175 -1.40 -2.02 -7.47
CA GLY A 175 -0.99 -1.22 -6.30
C GLY A 175 0.48 -0.77 -6.29
N MET A 176 1.33 -1.32 -7.18
CA MET A 176 2.74 -0.90 -7.31
C MET A 176 3.05 -0.20 -8.64
N GLY A 177 2.08 -0.10 -9.55
CA GLY A 177 2.29 0.45 -10.90
C GLY A 177 2.74 1.91 -10.97
N THR A 178 2.57 2.68 -9.89
CA THR A 178 2.99 4.09 -9.79
C THR A 178 4.36 4.28 -9.14
N LEU A 179 4.97 3.22 -8.61
CA LEU A 179 6.28 3.31 -7.97
C LEU A 179 7.35 3.60 -9.02
N HIS A 180 8.27 4.51 -8.68
CA HIS A 180 9.46 4.74 -9.49
C HIS A 180 10.35 3.48 -9.49
N CYS A 181 11.05 3.19 -10.58
CA CYS A 181 11.87 1.97 -10.73
C CYS A 181 12.87 1.78 -9.58
N LEU A 182 13.45 2.90 -9.12
CA LEU A 182 14.42 2.93 -8.02
C LEU A 182 13.83 2.66 -6.63
N SER A 183 12.50 2.57 -6.52
CA SER A 183 11.83 2.13 -5.27
C SER A 183 12.08 0.65 -4.99
N CYS A 184 12.39 -0.12 -6.05
CA CYS A 184 12.71 -1.54 -5.96
C CYS A 184 14.16 -1.81 -6.34
N HIS A 185 14.64 -1.19 -7.43
CA HIS A 185 16.00 -1.37 -7.94
C HIS A 185 16.98 -0.41 -7.26
N GLU A 186 17.71 -0.92 -6.29
CA GLU A 186 18.78 -0.17 -5.62
C GLU A 186 19.96 0.05 -6.58
N TYR A 187 19.94 1.15 -7.33
CA TYR A 187 20.91 1.41 -8.39
C TYR A 187 22.33 1.70 -7.86
N LEU A 188 22.42 2.29 -6.66
CA LEU A 188 23.67 2.76 -6.06
C LEU A 188 24.28 1.78 -5.04
N ILE A 189 23.68 0.61 -4.81
CA ILE A 189 24.25 -0.40 -3.90
C ILE A 189 25.46 -1.09 -4.54
N GLU A 190 26.50 -1.41 -3.77
CA GLU A 190 27.55 -2.32 -4.23
C GLU A 190 27.01 -3.75 -4.23
N SER A 191 26.54 -4.22 -5.38
CA SER A 191 26.04 -5.57 -5.58
C SER A 191 26.31 -6.03 -7.01
N PRO A 192 26.64 -7.32 -7.23
CA PRO A 192 26.75 -7.88 -8.58
C PRO A 192 25.40 -7.98 -9.31
N TYR A 193 24.28 -7.79 -8.61
CA TYR A 193 22.93 -7.90 -9.16
C TYR A 193 22.12 -6.63 -8.89
N LEU A 194 21.50 -6.10 -9.95
CA LEU A 194 20.51 -4.99 -9.88
C LEU A 194 19.11 -5.47 -9.48
N LYS A 195 18.86 -6.79 -9.50
CA LYS A 195 17.58 -7.36 -9.08
C LYS A 195 17.41 -7.16 -7.57
N PRO A 196 16.22 -6.74 -7.09
CA PRO A 196 15.99 -6.53 -5.66
C PRO A 196 16.20 -7.83 -4.87
N SER A 197 16.78 -7.71 -3.68
CA SER A 197 16.97 -8.84 -2.78
C SER A 197 15.69 -9.17 -2.01
N ARG A 198 15.62 -10.37 -1.41
CA ARG A 198 14.54 -10.73 -0.46
C ARG A 198 14.44 -9.71 0.68
N GLY A 199 15.58 -9.24 1.19
CA GLY A 199 15.64 -8.22 2.24
C GLY A 199 15.04 -6.88 1.80
N SER A 200 15.39 -6.41 0.59
CA SER A 200 14.87 -5.16 0.01
C SER A 200 13.34 -5.19 -0.10
N CYS A 201 12.78 -6.31 -0.58
CA CYS A 201 11.34 -6.52 -0.66
C CYS A 201 10.68 -6.45 0.72
N LEU A 202 11.18 -7.23 1.68
CA LEU A 202 10.61 -7.34 3.02
C LEU A 202 10.69 -6.01 3.80
N ALA A 203 11.80 -5.28 3.68
CA ALA A 203 11.98 -3.99 4.33
C ALA A 203 10.95 -2.96 3.85
N CYS A 204 10.74 -2.88 2.53
CA CYS A 204 9.75 -1.98 1.95
C CYS A 204 8.31 -2.37 2.35
N HIS A 205 7.94 -3.64 2.18
CA HIS A 205 6.61 -4.13 2.55
C HIS A 205 6.30 -3.94 4.04
N SER A 206 7.27 -4.20 4.91
CA SER A 206 7.13 -3.99 6.35
C SER A 206 6.91 -2.51 6.68
N ARG A 207 7.68 -1.60 6.07
CA ARG A 207 7.53 -0.14 6.24
C ARG A 207 6.17 0.36 5.76
N MET A 208 5.65 -0.20 4.68
CA MET A 208 4.33 0.17 4.14
C MET A 208 3.17 -0.36 4.97
N GLY A 209 3.41 -1.07 6.07
CA GLY A 209 2.35 -1.69 6.87
C GLY A 209 1.60 -2.79 6.12
N VAL A 210 2.15 -3.26 4.98
CA VAL A 210 1.71 -4.49 4.34
C VAL A 210 2.15 -5.58 5.29
N ARG A 211 1.27 -5.99 6.22
CA ARG A 211 1.50 -7.08 7.17
C ARG A 211 2.12 -8.22 6.38
N ALA A 212 3.44 -8.36 6.51
CA ALA A 212 4.17 -9.40 5.82
C ALA A 212 3.50 -10.69 6.25
N VAL A 213 2.98 -11.41 5.27
CA VAL A 213 2.37 -12.72 5.48
C VAL A 213 3.34 -13.51 6.35
N SER A 214 2.87 -14.04 7.48
CA SER A 214 3.73 -14.79 8.40
C SER A 214 4.36 -15.95 7.64
N PHE A 215 5.67 -15.88 7.40
CA PHE A 215 6.46 -17.01 6.94
C PHE A 215 6.60 -17.95 8.14
N GLY A 216 5.81 -19.02 8.18
CA GLY A 216 5.96 -20.02 9.25
C GLY A 216 7.41 -20.50 9.30
N GLY A 217 7.97 -20.76 10.49
CA GLY A 217 9.40 -21.09 10.66
C GLY A 217 9.90 -22.27 9.82
N ASN A 218 8.98 -23.14 9.37
CA ASN A 218 9.27 -24.29 8.50
C ASN A 218 8.73 -24.11 7.08
N ALA A 219 8.57 -22.88 6.58
CA ALA A 219 8.05 -22.63 5.24
C ALA A 219 9.02 -23.23 4.20
N PRO A 220 8.56 -24.19 3.35
CA PRO A 220 9.43 -24.87 2.39
C PRO A 220 10.01 -23.94 1.31
N MET A 221 9.40 -22.77 1.08
CA MET A 221 9.80 -21.82 0.05
C MET A 221 10.80 -20.81 0.60
N GLN A 222 12.08 -21.17 0.61
CA GLN A 222 13.20 -20.26 0.90
C GLN A 222 13.74 -19.56 -0.37
N PHE A 223 12.99 -19.59 -1.46
CA PHE A 223 13.38 -19.02 -2.75
C PHE A 223 13.40 -17.49 -2.76
N PRO A 224 14.13 -16.85 -3.70
CA PRO A 224 13.92 -15.44 -4.00
C PRO A 224 12.45 -15.15 -4.33
N CYS A 225 11.88 -14.05 -3.80
CA CYS A 225 10.48 -13.70 -4.04
C CYS A 225 10.14 -13.62 -5.54
N GLY A 226 11.13 -13.22 -6.35
CA GLY A 226 11.09 -13.15 -7.82
C GLY A 226 10.74 -14.45 -8.53
N THR A 227 10.91 -15.61 -7.87
CA THR A 227 10.55 -16.91 -8.44
C THR A 227 9.05 -17.06 -8.65
N CYS A 228 8.25 -16.42 -7.80
CA CYS A 228 6.79 -16.46 -7.89
C CYS A 228 6.19 -15.09 -8.20
N HIS A 229 6.74 -14.02 -7.60
CA HIS A 229 6.30 -12.65 -7.84
C HIS A 229 7.19 -12.01 -8.89
N GLU A 230 6.67 -11.81 -10.10
CA GLU A 230 7.41 -11.18 -11.20
C GLU A 230 6.84 -9.79 -11.52
N PRO A 231 7.28 -8.69 -10.87
CA PRO A 231 6.64 -7.39 -10.98
C PRO A 231 6.43 -6.86 -12.39
N HIS A 232 7.21 -7.34 -13.37
CA HIS A 232 7.13 -6.91 -14.77
C HIS A 232 6.26 -7.80 -15.67
N LYS A 233 5.73 -8.92 -15.17
CA LYS A 233 4.86 -9.85 -15.90
C LYS A 233 3.42 -9.84 -15.36
N PRO A 234 2.42 -10.20 -16.18
CA PRO A 234 1.07 -10.44 -15.71
C PRO A 234 1.07 -11.42 -14.53
N GLN A 235 0.32 -11.12 -13.48
CA GLN A 235 0.26 -11.91 -12.26
C GLN A 235 -0.95 -12.83 -12.30
N ASP A 236 -0.90 -13.96 -13.01
CA ASP A 236 -1.70 -15.11 -12.57
C ASP A 236 -0.84 -15.92 -11.59
N PRO A 237 -1.17 -15.94 -10.29
CA PRO A 237 -0.43 -16.73 -9.31
C PRO A 237 -0.31 -18.21 -9.68
N ARG A 238 -1.24 -18.75 -10.48
CA ARG A 238 -1.19 -20.14 -10.97
C ARG A 238 0.00 -20.40 -11.86
N ASP A 239 0.30 -19.50 -12.78
CA ASP A 239 1.39 -19.65 -13.75
C ASP A 239 2.73 -19.80 -13.02
N ALA A 240 2.90 -19.10 -11.90
CA ALA A 240 4.07 -19.25 -11.05
C ALA A 240 4.16 -20.62 -10.37
N CYS A 241 3.03 -21.15 -9.90
CA CYS A 241 2.96 -22.44 -9.21
C CYS A 241 3.21 -23.63 -10.14
N ILE A 242 2.59 -23.64 -11.32
CA ILE A 242 2.66 -24.77 -12.26
C ILE A 242 4.06 -24.99 -12.85
N ARG A 243 4.93 -23.98 -12.84
CA ARG A 243 6.34 -24.12 -13.27
C ARG A 243 7.11 -25.16 -12.46
N CYS A 244 6.80 -25.29 -11.17
CA CYS A 244 7.39 -26.30 -10.30
C CYS A 244 6.43 -27.46 -10.02
N HIS A 245 5.13 -27.25 -10.21
CA HIS A 245 4.07 -28.23 -9.98
C HIS A 245 3.29 -28.55 -11.28
N PRO A 246 3.97 -29.05 -12.33
CA PRO A 246 3.35 -29.26 -13.65
C PRO A 246 2.23 -30.32 -13.62
N ASN A 247 2.34 -31.28 -12.69
CA ASN A 247 1.39 -32.38 -12.53
C ASN A 247 0.24 -32.04 -11.56
N SER A 248 0.18 -30.82 -11.02
CA SER A 248 -0.90 -30.41 -10.11
C SER A 248 -2.14 -29.87 -10.85
N ILE A 249 -2.19 -30.08 -12.18
CA ILE A 249 -3.24 -29.59 -13.09
C ILE A 249 -4.06 -30.78 -13.61
N THR A 250 -4.80 -31.44 -12.73
CA THR A 250 -6.01 -32.14 -13.17
C THR A 250 -7.19 -31.26 -12.76
N PRO A 251 -7.74 -30.45 -13.68
CA PRO A 251 -8.88 -29.60 -13.37
C PRO A 251 -10.09 -30.53 -13.21
N THR A 252 -10.28 -31.06 -12.00
CA THR A 252 -11.55 -31.66 -11.65
C THR A 252 -12.54 -30.54 -11.42
N THR A 253 -13.70 -30.66 -12.03
CA THR A 253 -14.87 -29.87 -11.67
C THR A 253 -15.05 -29.90 -10.15
N PRO A 254 -15.43 -28.76 -9.52
CA PRO A 254 -15.92 -27.50 -10.10
C PRO A 254 -14.83 -26.45 -10.44
N GLU A 255 -15.22 -25.38 -11.14
CA GLU A 255 -14.39 -24.20 -11.49
C GLU A 255 -13.61 -23.61 -10.28
N ALA A 256 -14.18 -23.75 -9.07
CA ALA A 256 -13.56 -23.34 -7.82
C ALA A 256 -12.20 -24.03 -7.56
N HIS A 257 -11.99 -25.27 -8.02
CA HIS A 257 -10.72 -25.99 -7.87
C HIS A 257 -9.60 -25.44 -8.75
N LYS A 258 -9.91 -24.58 -9.72
CA LYS A 258 -8.89 -23.84 -10.47
C LYS A 258 -8.26 -22.72 -9.63
N GLN A 259 -8.75 -22.39 -8.43
CA GLN A 259 -8.16 -21.37 -7.57
C GLN A 259 -7.25 -22.00 -6.51
N CYS A 260 -5.99 -22.28 -6.86
CA CYS A 260 -5.02 -22.95 -5.97
C CYS A 260 -4.93 -22.27 -4.59
N ILE A 261 -4.97 -20.93 -4.55
CA ILE A 261 -4.83 -20.14 -3.32
C ILE A 261 -6.05 -20.17 -2.40
N GLY A 262 -7.19 -20.68 -2.88
CA GLY A 262 -8.40 -20.86 -2.05
C GLY A 262 -8.23 -21.95 -1.00
N CYS A 263 -7.45 -22.98 -1.34
CA CYS A 263 -7.10 -24.08 -0.43
C CYS A 263 -5.71 -23.90 0.18
N HIS A 264 -4.76 -23.39 -0.61
CA HIS A 264 -3.37 -23.20 -0.21
C HIS A 264 -3.07 -21.75 0.10
N THR A 265 -2.83 -21.40 1.36
CA THR A 265 -2.39 -20.04 1.68
C THR A 265 -0.95 -19.82 1.20
N PRO A 266 -0.67 -18.82 0.34
CA PRO A 266 0.69 -18.45 -0.02
C PRO A 266 1.53 -18.17 1.24
N HIS A 267 2.79 -18.60 1.26
CA HIS A 267 3.71 -18.48 2.41
C HIS A 267 3.34 -19.34 3.64
N SER A 268 2.23 -20.10 3.59
CA SER A 268 1.79 -21.05 4.62
C SER A 268 1.17 -22.28 3.93
N TRP A 269 1.93 -22.89 3.00
CA TRP A 269 1.43 -23.89 2.06
C TRP A 269 0.95 -25.21 2.70
N ARG A 270 1.16 -25.37 4.02
CA ARG A 270 0.62 -26.48 4.80
C ARG A 270 -0.83 -26.20 5.18
N PHE A 271 -1.70 -27.18 4.94
CA PHE A 271 -3.04 -27.18 5.51
C PHE A 271 -2.94 -27.14 7.03
N ARG A 272 -3.63 -26.18 7.65
CA ARG A 272 -3.59 -26.02 9.12
C ARG A 272 -4.58 -26.94 9.82
N ASN A 273 -5.66 -27.34 9.14
CA ASN A 273 -6.67 -28.29 9.63
C ASN A 273 -7.68 -28.69 8.53
N VAL A 274 -8.46 -29.73 8.82
CA VAL A 274 -9.57 -30.23 7.98
C VAL A 274 -10.71 -29.20 7.80
N GLN A 275 -10.82 -28.19 8.68
CA GLN A 275 -11.91 -27.20 8.63
C GLN A 275 -11.79 -26.29 7.39
N GLN A 276 -10.57 -26.08 6.88
CA GLN A 276 -10.33 -25.36 5.62
C GLN A 276 -10.99 -26.07 4.42
N CYS A 277 -11.03 -27.40 4.42
CA CYS A 277 -11.68 -28.20 3.39
C CYS A 277 -13.21 -28.21 3.54
N ARG A 278 -13.69 -28.30 4.81
CA ARG A 278 -15.13 -28.31 5.15
C ARG A 278 -15.83 -26.99 4.80
N ALA A 279 -15.11 -25.89 4.73
CA ALA A 279 -15.66 -24.59 4.37
C ALA A 279 -16.33 -24.57 2.98
N CYS A 280 -15.80 -25.34 2.03
CA CYS A 280 -16.38 -25.48 0.68
C CYS A 280 -17.10 -26.83 0.48
N HIS A 281 -16.65 -27.90 1.15
CA HIS A 281 -17.25 -29.24 1.07
C HIS A 281 -18.16 -29.56 2.26
N ALA A 282 -18.90 -28.58 2.77
CA ALA A 282 -19.75 -28.75 3.95
C ALA A 282 -20.80 -29.84 3.74
N SER A 283 -21.44 -29.89 2.57
CA SER A 283 -22.44 -30.90 2.22
C SER A 283 -21.87 -32.32 2.16
N VAL A 284 -20.66 -32.48 1.62
CA VAL A 284 -19.95 -33.77 1.61
C VAL A 284 -19.56 -34.15 3.04
N SER A 285 -19.08 -33.20 3.84
CA SER A 285 -18.69 -33.45 5.23
C SER A 285 -19.88 -33.85 6.11
N LEU A 286 -21.03 -33.23 5.89
CA LEU A 286 -22.30 -33.58 6.54
C LEU A 286 -22.81 -34.96 6.09
N ALA A 287 -22.71 -35.29 4.80
CA ALA A 287 -23.06 -36.62 4.27
C ALA A 287 -22.16 -37.75 4.80
N VAL A 288 -20.90 -37.44 5.12
CA VAL A 288 -19.93 -38.36 5.76
C VAL A 288 -20.22 -38.55 7.25
N GLU A 289 -20.64 -37.50 7.96
CA GLU A 289 -21.11 -37.61 9.35
C GLU A 289 -22.41 -38.46 9.45
N GLU A 290 -23.22 -38.53 8.38
CA GLU A 290 -24.50 -39.26 8.37
C GLU A 290 -24.45 -40.74 7.90
N HIS A 291 -23.30 -41.29 7.48
CA HIS A 291 -23.10 -42.72 7.12
C HIS A 291 -24.27 -43.40 6.34
N ARG A 292 -24.76 -42.80 5.26
CA ARG A 292 -25.87 -43.36 4.46
C ARG A 292 -25.52 -43.80 3.03
N ILE A 293 -24.25 -44.04 2.69
CA ILE A 293 -23.88 -44.51 1.34
C ILE A 293 -22.82 -45.61 1.38
N PRO A 294 -23.15 -46.87 1.01
CA PRO A 294 -22.17 -47.92 0.77
C PRO A 294 -21.17 -47.51 -0.33
N GLY A 295 -19.86 -47.60 -0.06
CA GLY A 295 -18.79 -47.27 -1.03
C GLY A 295 -18.21 -45.85 -0.97
N HIS A 296 -18.63 -45.04 0.01
CA HIS A 296 -18.22 -43.63 0.18
C HIS A 296 -16.69 -43.41 0.21
N VAL A 297 -15.92 -44.22 0.95
CA VAL A 297 -14.48 -43.98 1.15
C VAL A 297 -13.67 -44.26 -0.12
N GLU A 298 -14.15 -45.18 -0.95
CA GLU A 298 -13.41 -45.69 -2.10
C GLU A 298 -13.51 -44.81 -3.35
N LYS A 299 -14.66 -44.19 -3.62
CA LYS A 299 -14.89 -43.41 -4.84
C LYS A 299 -14.78 -41.89 -4.65
N PHE A 300 -15.14 -41.34 -3.49
CA PHE A 300 -15.25 -39.88 -3.31
C PHE A 300 -13.98 -39.22 -2.77
N CYS A 301 -13.30 -39.82 -1.80
CA CYS A 301 -12.08 -39.25 -1.23
C CYS A 301 -10.84 -39.68 -2.01
N ILE A 302 -10.77 -40.94 -2.45
CA ILE A 302 -9.56 -41.48 -3.04
C ILE A 302 -9.43 -41.08 -4.52
N GLY A 303 -10.53 -41.01 -5.27
CA GLY A 303 -10.54 -40.61 -6.68
C GLY A 303 -10.01 -39.19 -6.95
N CYS A 304 -10.16 -38.25 -6.01
CA CYS A 304 -9.60 -36.89 -6.15
C CYS A 304 -8.22 -36.70 -5.46
N HIS A 305 -7.90 -37.43 -4.39
CA HIS A 305 -6.60 -37.31 -3.70
C HIS A 305 -5.45 -38.04 -4.42
N GLN A 306 -5.77 -39.04 -5.25
CA GLN A 306 -4.80 -39.84 -6.00
C GLN A 306 -4.03 -39.02 -7.05
N GLU A 307 -4.70 -38.05 -7.67
CA GLU A 307 -4.14 -37.15 -8.69
C GLU A 307 -3.16 -36.09 -8.13
N HIS A 308 -3.19 -35.83 -6.82
CA HIS A 308 -2.25 -34.91 -6.17
C HIS A 308 -0.95 -35.58 -5.70
N GLY A 309 -0.79 -36.90 -5.91
CA GLY A 309 0.43 -37.64 -5.54
C GLY A 309 0.64 -37.85 -4.03
N TRP A 310 -0.32 -37.43 -3.19
CA TRP A 310 -0.31 -37.73 -1.77
C TRP A 310 -0.76 -39.17 -1.57
N LYS A 311 0.19 -40.11 -1.50
CA LYS A 311 -0.09 -41.41 -0.89
C LYS A 311 -0.44 -41.14 0.57
N PHE A 312 -1.71 -41.26 0.94
CA PHE A 312 -2.03 -41.61 2.32
C PHE A 312 -1.41 -43.00 2.52
N ALA A 313 -0.17 -43.02 2.99
CA ALA A 313 0.58 -44.23 3.29
C ALA A 313 0.00 -44.83 4.58
N ASP A 314 -1.22 -45.34 4.48
CA ASP A 314 -1.67 -46.64 5.00
C ASP A 314 -3.20 -46.67 5.01
N ARG A 315 -3.78 -47.11 3.88
CA ARG A 315 -5.17 -47.58 3.86
C ARG A 315 -5.38 -48.73 4.87
N LYS A 316 -4.29 -49.45 5.18
CA LYS A 316 -4.20 -50.53 6.16
C LYS A 316 -4.53 -50.07 7.58
N VAL A 317 -4.13 -48.86 7.99
CA VAL A 317 -4.48 -48.31 9.32
C VAL A 317 -5.99 -48.07 9.43
N CYS A 318 -6.64 -47.62 8.35
CA CYS A 318 -8.08 -47.41 8.32
C CYS A 318 -8.84 -48.74 8.24
N SER A 319 -8.43 -49.67 7.37
CA SER A 319 -9.08 -50.97 7.17
C SER A 319 -8.87 -51.92 8.33
N ASP A 320 -7.69 -51.94 8.97
CA ASP A 320 -7.41 -52.79 10.14
C ASP A 320 -8.20 -52.33 11.36
N CYS A 321 -8.47 -51.02 11.48
CA CYS A 321 -9.29 -50.46 12.54
C CYS A 321 -10.79 -50.73 12.28
N HIS A 322 -11.27 -50.47 11.06
CA HIS A 322 -12.68 -50.68 10.70
C HIS A 322 -13.08 -52.16 10.59
N ALA A 323 -12.17 -53.05 10.17
CA ALA A 323 -12.41 -54.50 10.17
C ALA A 323 -12.53 -55.08 11.59
N LYS A 324 -11.94 -54.42 12.59
CA LYS A 324 -12.10 -54.74 14.01
C LYS A 324 -13.33 -54.08 14.65
N MET A 325 -13.93 -53.09 13.98
CA MET A 325 -15.16 -52.41 14.40
C MET A 325 -16.38 -52.99 13.66
N LYS A 326 -16.77 -54.22 13.99
CA LYS A 326 -18.16 -54.64 13.75
C LYS A 326 -19.06 -53.68 14.56
N ALA A 327 -19.93 -52.99 13.85
CA ALA A 327 -20.83 -51.92 14.30
C ALA A 327 -21.29 -51.99 15.76
N VAL A 328 -21.12 -50.88 16.49
CA VAL A 328 -22.19 -50.34 17.36
C VAL A 328 -22.14 -48.79 17.32
N PRO A 329 -22.97 -48.12 16.50
CA PRO A 329 -23.32 -46.73 16.77
C PRO A 329 -24.30 -46.71 17.94
N HIS A 330 -24.02 -45.96 19.01
CA HIS A 330 -24.95 -45.80 20.12
C HIS A 330 -26.29 -45.26 19.57
N PRO A 331 -27.42 -45.99 19.70
CA PRO A 331 -28.70 -45.50 19.21
C PRO A 331 -29.12 -44.26 20.02
N VAL A 332 -29.64 -43.22 19.38
CA VAL A 332 -30.36 -42.17 20.11
C VAL A 332 -31.68 -42.79 20.57
N PRO A 333 -31.97 -42.84 21.89
CA PRO A 333 -31.39 -41.99 22.93
C PRO A 333 -30.52 -42.77 23.95
N TRP A 334 -29.25 -42.99 23.63
CA TRP A 334 -28.27 -43.64 24.54
C TRP A 334 -28.22 -42.97 25.92
N VAL A 335 -28.40 -41.64 25.96
CA VAL A 335 -28.46 -40.87 27.22
C VAL A 335 -29.54 -41.40 28.19
N GLN A 336 -30.65 -41.96 27.69
CA GLN A 336 -31.74 -42.50 28.51
C GLN A 336 -31.41 -43.85 29.17
N GLY A 337 -30.44 -44.61 28.65
CA GLY A 337 -30.06 -45.93 29.17
C GLY A 337 -28.62 -46.04 29.68
N HIS A 338 -27.74 -45.06 29.38
CA HIS A 338 -26.31 -45.16 29.62
C HIS A 338 -25.91 -45.27 31.10
N GLN A 339 -26.81 -44.90 32.02
CA GLN A 339 -26.55 -44.95 33.45
C GLN A 339 -26.34 -46.39 33.96
N GLU A 340 -27.19 -47.33 33.56
CA GLU A 340 -27.10 -48.73 34.05
C GLU A 340 -25.96 -49.49 33.36
N GLU A 341 -25.73 -49.22 32.07
CA GLU A 341 -24.60 -49.78 31.33
C GLU A 341 -23.25 -49.24 31.84
N GLY A 342 -23.16 -47.94 32.14
CA GLY A 342 -21.97 -47.31 32.71
C GLY A 342 -21.64 -47.81 34.12
N ARG A 343 -22.66 -48.22 34.90
CA ARG A 343 -22.49 -48.79 36.24
C ARG A 343 -22.01 -50.24 36.22
N THR A 344 -22.55 -51.05 35.31
CA THR A 344 -22.32 -52.51 35.28
C THR A 344 -21.13 -52.92 34.40
N LYS A 345 -20.76 -52.10 33.41
CA LYS A 345 -19.74 -52.43 32.40
C LYS A 345 -18.73 -51.30 32.09
N PRO A 346 -18.15 -50.60 33.10
CA PRO A 346 -17.31 -49.42 32.87
C PRO A 346 -16.01 -49.71 32.11
N ALA A 347 -15.46 -50.92 32.23
CA ALA A 347 -14.20 -51.31 31.57
C ALA A 347 -14.35 -51.42 30.05
N LEU A 348 -15.53 -51.77 29.54
CA LEU A 348 -15.80 -51.87 28.10
C LEU A 348 -15.75 -50.49 27.43
N CYS A 349 -16.19 -49.45 28.15
CA CYS A 349 -16.18 -48.06 27.68
C CYS A 349 -14.77 -47.44 27.69
N ALA A 350 -13.96 -47.79 28.69
CA ALA A 350 -12.60 -47.29 28.86
C ALA A 350 -11.64 -47.69 27.71
N ASN A 351 -12.01 -48.71 26.93
CA ASN A 351 -11.26 -49.14 25.76
C ASN A 351 -11.31 -48.13 24.60
N CYS A 352 -12.33 -47.27 24.59
CA CYS A 352 -12.52 -46.25 23.54
C CYS A 352 -12.65 -44.82 24.11
N HIS A 353 -13.01 -44.65 25.39
CA HIS A 353 -13.26 -43.35 26.02
C HIS A 353 -12.41 -43.16 27.29
N GLU A 354 -11.70 -42.04 27.39
CA GLU A 354 -10.92 -41.68 28.58
C GLU A 354 -11.83 -41.22 29.74
N LYS A 355 -11.39 -41.37 31.01
CA LYS A 355 -12.14 -40.91 32.20
C LYS A 355 -12.53 -39.41 32.14
N SER A 356 -11.73 -38.60 31.45
CA SER A 356 -11.97 -37.17 31.21
C SER A 356 -13.23 -36.91 30.37
N PHE A 357 -13.65 -37.87 29.54
CA PHE A 357 -14.86 -37.79 28.72
C PHE A 357 -16.13 -37.83 29.58
N CYS A 358 -16.19 -38.77 30.53
CA CYS A 358 -17.29 -38.85 31.50
C CYS A 358 -17.33 -37.59 32.38
N ALA A 359 -16.17 -37.19 32.90
CA ALA A 359 -16.05 -36.00 33.75
C ALA A 359 -16.52 -34.73 33.03
N ASN A 360 -16.16 -34.52 31.76
CA ASN A 360 -16.54 -33.33 31.00
C ASN A 360 -18.04 -33.18 30.78
N CYS A 361 -18.79 -34.26 30.61
CA CYS A 361 -20.23 -34.18 30.42
C CYS A 361 -20.95 -33.91 31.75
N HIS A 362 -20.59 -34.64 32.81
CA HIS A 362 -21.21 -34.49 34.13
C HIS A 362 -20.79 -33.19 34.86
N SER A 363 -19.60 -32.65 34.59
CA SER A 363 -19.15 -31.38 35.17
C SER A 363 -19.70 -30.13 34.47
N ARG A 364 -20.34 -30.27 33.30
CA ARG A 364 -20.82 -29.16 32.44
C ARG A 364 -22.35 -29.00 32.37
N MET A 365 -23.13 -29.72 33.20
CA MET A 365 -24.61 -29.65 33.13
C MET A 365 -25.21 -28.31 33.60
N GLN A 366 -24.42 -27.35 34.11
CA GLN A 366 -24.77 -25.93 34.06
C GLN A 366 -23.75 -25.19 33.18
N PRO A 367 -24.11 -24.82 31.95
CA PRO A 367 -23.21 -24.04 31.10
C PRO A 367 -22.88 -22.72 31.80
N GLU A 368 -21.63 -22.26 31.68
CA GLU A 368 -21.20 -20.97 32.26
C GLU A 368 -22.05 -19.78 31.76
N SER A 369 -22.66 -19.92 30.57
CA SER A 369 -23.63 -18.97 30.04
C SER A 369 -24.85 -18.76 30.95
N HIS A 370 -25.30 -19.78 31.69
CA HIS A 370 -26.49 -19.70 32.56
C HIS A 370 -26.22 -18.98 33.88
N LYS A 371 -24.95 -18.80 34.26
CA LYS A 371 -24.56 -18.11 35.51
C LYS A 371 -24.45 -16.59 35.35
N GLN A 372 -24.69 -16.05 34.16
CA GLN A 372 -24.57 -14.61 33.88
C GLN A 372 -25.74 -13.81 34.44
N VAL A 373 -25.45 -12.76 35.23
CA VAL A 373 -26.48 -11.88 35.80
C VAL A 373 -27.25 -11.15 34.70
N GLY A 374 -28.58 -11.34 34.66
CA GLY A 374 -29.44 -10.80 33.61
C GLY A 374 -29.33 -11.55 32.27
N TRP A 375 -29.04 -12.86 32.33
CA TRP A 375 -28.85 -13.72 31.16
C TRP A 375 -29.96 -13.56 30.10
N ALA A 376 -31.23 -13.64 30.52
CA ALA A 376 -32.38 -13.56 29.64
C ALA A 376 -32.47 -12.23 28.87
N GLN A 377 -32.13 -11.11 29.52
CA GLN A 377 -32.30 -9.77 28.97
C GLN A 377 -31.09 -9.28 28.16
N LYS A 378 -29.88 -9.75 28.49
CA LYS A 378 -28.64 -9.20 27.94
C LYS A 378 -27.95 -10.08 26.92
N VAL A 379 -28.02 -11.41 27.08
CA VAL A 379 -27.17 -12.33 26.31
C VAL A 379 -27.92 -13.49 25.67
N HIS A 380 -29.02 -13.96 26.26
CA HIS A 380 -29.82 -15.07 25.75
C HIS A 380 -30.27 -14.85 24.30
N GLY A 381 -30.78 -13.67 23.96
CA GLY A 381 -31.21 -13.36 22.60
C GLY A 381 -30.11 -13.45 21.55
N VAL A 382 -28.85 -13.17 21.92
CA VAL A 382 -27.70 -13.23 20.99
C VAL A 382 -27.27 -14.67 20.75
N TYR A 383 -27.21 -15.48 21.82
CA TYR A 383 -26.88 -16.90 21.72
C TYR A 383 -28.01 -17.71 21.06
N GLY A 384 -29.27 -17.42 21.40
CA GLY A 384 -30.43 -18.09 20.84
C GLY A 384 -30.60 -17.89 19.33
N LEU A 385 -30.12 -16.79 18.75
CA LEU A 385 -30.16 -16.56 17.30
C LEU A 385 -29.01 -17.21 16.54
N ARG A 386 -27.85 -17.38 17.18
CA ARG A 386 -26.64 -17.89 16.54
C ARG A 386 -26.44 -19.39 16.74
N GLU A 387 -26.95 -19.93 17.84
CA GLU A 387 -26.63 -21.27 18.33
C GLU A 387 -27.85 -22.03 18.88
N SER A 388 -29.07 -21.71 18.41
CA SER A 388 -30.32 -22.36 18.85
C SER A 388 -30.26 -23.89 18.85
N MET A 389 -29.57 -24.48 17.87
CA MET A 389 -29.39 -25.93 17.75
C MET A 389 -28.54 -26.54 18.88
N ARG A 390 -27.64 -25.77 19.51
CA ARG A 390 -26.85 -26.22 20.67
C ARG A 390 -27.67 -26.24 21.96
N CYS A 391 -28.64 -25.34 22.08
CA CYS A 391 -29.59 -25.35 23.19
C CYS A 391 -30.57 -26.52 23.07
N ALA A 392 -30.96 -26.85 21.83
CA ALA A 392 -31.85 -27.97 21.52
C ALA A 392 -31.26 -29.36 21.85
N THR A 393 -29.95 -29.42 22.11
CA THR A 393 -29.27 -30.62 22.59
C THR A 393 -29.75 -31.04 23.99
N CYS A 394 -30.20 -30.08 24.81
CA CYS A 394 -30.70 -30.33 26.16
C CYS A 394 -32.17 -29.90 26.37
N HIS A 395 -32.68 -28.93 25.59
CA HIS A 395 -34.02 -28.37 25.76
C HIS A 395 -34.93 -28.65 24.56
N SER A 396 -36.22 -28.89 24.81
CA SER A 396 -37.23 -29.07 23.75
C SER A 396 -37.73 -27.74 23.20
N ARG A 397 -38.43 -27.78 22.05
CA ARG A 397 -39.05 -26.58 21.46
C ARG A 397 -40.16 -25.97 22.33
N THR A 398 -40.87 -26.79 23.11
CA THR A 398 -41.91 -26.35 24.04
C THR A 398 -41.32 -25.52 25.18
N TYR A 399 -40.17 -25.95 25.72
CA TYR A 399 -39.42 -25.21 26.74
C TYR A 399 -39.10 -23.76 26.33
N CYS A 400 -38.78 -23.54 25.05
CA CYS A 400 -38.55 -22.19 24.52
C CYS A 400 -39.82 -21.33 24.54
N MET A 401 -40.96 -21.92 24.17
CA MET A 401 -42.22 -21.20 24.00
C MET A 401 -42.90 -20.89 25.34
N ASP A 402 -42.72 -21.74 26.35
CA ASP A 402 -43.24 -21.52 27.71
C ASP A 402 -42.66 -20.25 28.34
N CYS A 403 -41.41 -19.92 27.98
CA CYS A 403 -40.76 -18.68 28.39
C CYS A 403 -41.07 -17.50 27.44
N HIS A 404 -40.91 -17.69 26.12
CA HIS A 404 -41.00 -16.61 25.13
C HIS A 404 -42.42 -16.12 24.86
N GLY A 405 -43.42 -17.01 24.78
CA GLY A 405 -44.83 -16.66 24.53
C GLY A 405 -45.13 -15.88 23.24
N LEU A 406 -44.13 -15.66 22.39
CA LEU A 406 -44.20 -14.91 21.14
C LEU A 406 -43.08 -15.37 20.20
N GLN A 407 -43.25 -15.15 18.90
CA GLN A 407 -42.30 -15.62 17.89
C GLN A 407 -40.98 -14.83 17.94
N MET A 408 -39.87 -15.56 18.09
CA MET A 408 -38.51 -15.04 18.09
C MET A 408 -37.69 -15.59 16.90
N PRO A 409 -36.85 -14.78 16.22
CA PRO A 409 -36.79 -13.31 16.33
C PRO A 409 -38.12 -12.65 15.94
N HIS A 410 -38.41 -11.48 16.53
CA HIS A 410 -39.59 -10.71 16.14
C HIS A 410 -39.62 -10.48 14.61
N PRO A 411 -40.79 -10.55 13.96
CA PRO A 411 -40.89 -10.45 12.50
C PRO A 411 -40.48 -9.07 11.97
N ALA A 412 -40.12 -9.00 10.69
CA ALA A 412 -39.78 -7.74 10.04
C ALA A 412 -40.96 -6.75 10.10
N GLY A 413 -40.68 -5.51 10.53
CA GLY A 413 -41.73 -4.50 10.73
C GLY A 413 -42.49 -4.61 12.06
N TRP A 414 -42.07 -5.48 12.99
CA TRP A 414 -42.67 -5.65 14.32
C TRP A 414 -42.90 -4.34 15.07
N ILE A 415 -41.97 -3.38 14.99
CA ILE A 415 -42.11 -2.05 15.63
C ILE A 415 -43.36 -1.29 15.13
N ARG A 416 -43.91 -1.59 13.95
CA ARG A 416 -45.17 -0.98 13.49
C ARG A 416 -46.41 -1.73 14.00
N ALA A 417 -46.28 -3.02 14.32
CA ALA A 417 -47.35 -3.89 14.83
C ALA A 417 -47.30 -4.11 16.35
N HIS A 418 -46.28 -3.57 17.04
CA HIS A 418 -46.03 -3.83 18.46
C HIS A 418 -47.10 -3.26 19.40
N SER A 419 -47.97 -2.36 18.91
CA SER A 419 -49.07 -1.78 19.69
C SER A 419 -50.10 -2.83 20.13
N THR A 420 -50.38 -3.83 19.29
CA THR A 420 -51.32 -4.91 19.61
C THR A 420 -50.70 -5.91 20.59
N ALA A 421 -49.43 -6.27 20.40
CA ALA A 421 -48.71 -7.21 21.26
C ALA A 421 -48.29 -6.59 22.61
N GLY A 422 -48.05 -5.28 22.64
CA GLY A 422 -47.65 -4.51 23.83
C GLY A 422 -48.73 -4.39 24.91
N LYS A 423 -49.94 -4.95 24.69
CA LYS A 423 -50.99 -5.07 25.71
C LYS A 423 -50.56 -5.95 26.88
N ASN A 424 -49.78 -7.01 26.63
CA ASN A 424 -49.22 -7.85 27.69
C ASN A 424 -47.81 -7.37 28.08
N ARG A 425 -47.75 -6.26 28.85
CA ARG A 425 -46.49 -5.65 29.29
C ARG A 425 -45.64 -6.59 30.14
N ALA A 426 -46.25 -7.52 30.88
CA ALA A 426 -45.56 -8.50 31.70
C ALA A 426 -44.76 -9.51 30.86
N LEU A 427 -45.31 -9.95 29.73
CA LEU A 427 -44.60 -10.82 28.79
C LEU A 427 -43.37 -10.11 28.20
N CYS A 428 -43.51 -8.84 27.83
CA CYS A 428 -42.39 -8.03 27.31
C CYS A 428 -41.31 -7.79 28.38
N ALA A 429 -41.70 -7.58 29.63
CA ALA A 429 -40.80 -7.32 30.74
C ALA A 429 -39.89 -8.50 31.10
N LYS A 430 -40.23 -9.73 30.65
CA LYS A 430 -39.36 -10.91 30.80
C LYS A 430 -38.01 -10.73 30.11
N CYS A 431 -37.99 -10.00 28.99
CA CYS A 431 -36.79 -9.80 28.16
C CYS A 431 -36.35 -8.33 28.06
N HIS A 432 -37.27 -7.37 28.17
CA HIS A 432 -37.00 -5.94 28.03
C HIS A 432 -37.17 -5.20 29.36
N SER A 433 -36.19 -4.35 29.73
CA SER A 433 -36.30 -3.48 30.91
C SER A 433 -37.29 -2.32 30.67
N LYS A 434 -37.82 -1.71 31.74
CA LYS A 434 -38.67 -0.50 31.63
C LYS A 434 -38.01 0.61 30.80
N SER A 435 -36.71 0.82 30.97
CA SER A 435 -35.92 1.79 30.19
C SER A 435 -35.93 1.51 28.68
N TYR A 436 -36.17 0.27 28.26
CA TYR A 436 -36.32 -0.08 26.84
C TYR A 436 -37.56 0.61 26.24
N CYS A 437 -38.68 0.58 26.96
CA CYS A 437 -39.93 1.23 26.56
C CYS A 437 -39.84 2.74 26.69
N ASP A 438 -39.21 3.24 27.75
CA ASP A 438 -39.09 4.68 28.02
C ASP A 438 -38.33 5.42 26.91
N ARG A 439 -37.40 4.76 26.20
CA ARG A 439 -36.71 5.40 25.04
C ARG A 439 -37.64 5.86 23.93
N CYS A 440 -38.81 5.23 23.78
CA CYS A 440 -39.82 5.61 22.79
C CYS A 440 -41.09 6.20 23.42
N HIS A 441 -41.41 5.84 24.67
CA HIS A 441 -42.67 6.22 25.35
C HIS A 441 -42.49 7.10 26.59
N GLY A 442 -41.26 7.38 27.03
CA GLY A 442 -40.95 8.10 28.27
C GLY A 442 -40.16 9.37 28.01
N GLY A 443 -40.84 10.52 27.99
CA GLY A 443 -40.24 11.85 27.92
C GLY A 443 -40.59 12.64 26.65
N PRO A 444 -40.12 13.90 26.50
CA PRO A 444 -40.47 14.83 25.42
C PRO A 444 -40.07 14.38 23.99
N ASN A 445 -39.66 13.11 23.82
CA ASN A 445 -39.30 12.43 22.58
C ASN A 445 -40.50 12.14 21.65
N MET A 446 -41.49 13.04 21.58
CA MET A 446 -42.34 13.13 20.39
C MET A 446 -41.66 13.93 19.27
N MET A 447 -40.62 14.71 19.59
CA MET A 447 -39.82 15.44 18.63
C MET A 447 -38.32 15.23 18.93
N PRO A 448 -37.52 14.71 17.97
CA PRO A 448 -36.07 14.67 18.11
C PRO A 448 -35.49 16.07 18.43
N PRO A 449 -34.39 16.18 19.20
CA PRO A 449 -33.75 17.45 19.53
C PRO A 449 -33.39 18.33 18.32
N ASP A 450 -33.28 17.73 17.14
CA ASP A 450 -33.06 18.42 15.86
C ASP A 450 -34.29 19.21 15.37
N HIS A 451 -35.49 19.02 15.95
CA HIS A 451 -36.73 19.74 15.64
C HIS A 451 -36.78 21.10 16.37
N VAL A 452 -35.91 22.02 15.94
CA VAL A 452 -35.80 23.38 16.49
C VAL A 452 -36.51 24.43 15.62
N ASN A 453 -36.71 25.65 16.16
CA ASN A 453 -37.29 26.84 15.51
C ASN A 453 -36.42 27.40 14.35
N ASN A 454 -36.06 26.57 13.38
CA ASN A 454 -35.51 26.88 12.06
C ASN A 454 -35.35 25.60 11.19
N TRP A 455 -36.08 24.53 11.53
CA TRP A 455 -36.04 23.23 10.87
C TRP A 455 -36.06 23.31 9.34
N ARG A 456 -36.92 24.16 8.77
CA ARG A 456 -37.03 24.36 7.31
C ARG A 456 -35.70 24.62 6.61
N VAL A 457 -34.78 25.35 7.24
CA VAL A 457 -33.49 25.74 6.65
C VAL A 457 -32.38 24.75 7.00
N ARG A 458 -32.46 24.09 8.16
CA ARG A 458 -31.35 23.27 8.69
C ARG A 458 -31.52 21.77 8.46
N HIS A 459 -32.75 21.30 8.23
CA HIS A 459 -33.06 19.87 8.12
C HIS A 459 -32.30 19.17 6.99
N GLY A 460 -31.99 19.85 5.88
CA GLY A 460 -31.24 19.26 4.77
C GLY A 460 -29.85 18.74 5.18
N LYS A 461 -29.15 19.44 6.10
CA LYS A 461 -27.82 19.00 6.60
C LYS A 461 -27.92 17.77 7.52
N VAL A 462 -29.05 17.62 8.21
CA VAL A 462 -29.30 16.54 9.17
C VAL A 462 -29.91 15.31 8.47
N ALA A 463 -30.78 15.54 7.48
CA ALA A 463 -31.49 14.51 6.72
C ALA A 463 -30.61 13.86 5.64
N LYS A 464 -29.72 14.61 4.97
CA LYS A 464 -28.86 14.06 3.89
C LYS A 464 -28.00 12.86 4.31
N PRO A 465 -27.30 12.86 5.45
CA PRO A 465 -26.53 11.70 5.90
C PRO A 465 -27.36 10.68 6.71
N GLY A 466 -28.61 10.98 7.05
CA GLY A 466 -29.37 10.24 8.06
C GLY A 466 -30.88 10.21 7.81
N ALA A 467 -31.35 10.08 6.57
CA ALA A 467 -32.77 10.05 6.28
C ALA A 467 -33.47 8.83 6.91
N ALA A 468 -32.78 7.69 7.02
CA ALA A 468 -33.32 6.45 7.57
C ALA A 468 -33.79 6.57 9.04
N ARG A 469 -33.08 7.35 9.87
CA ARG A 469 -33.52 7.60 11.27
C ARG A 469 -34.83 8.39 11.33
N CYS A 470 -35.03 9.34 10.41
CA CYS A 470 -36.26 10.13 10.36
C CYS A 470 -37.45 9.27 9.90
N MET A 471 -37.20 8.34 8.98
CA MET A 471 -38.20 7.39 8.47
C MET A 471 -38.62 6.32 9.50
N THR A 472 -37.99 6.31 10.67
CA THR A 472 -38.45 5.51 11.82
C THR A 472 -39.76 6.06 12.39
N CYS A 473 -40.02 7.35 12.23
CA CYS A 473 -41.25 8.03 12.67
C CYS A 473 -42.04 8.68 11.53
N HIS A 474 -41.38 9.07 10.43
CA HIS A 474 -41.99 9.73 9.26
C HIS A 474 -42.07 8.80 8.03
N VAL A 475 -42.93 9.12 7.07
CA VAL A 475 -43.09 8.40 5.80
C VAL A 475 -42.85 9.32 4.60
N GLN A 476 -42.46 8.75 3.45
CA GLN A 476 -42.01 9.50 2.27
C GLN A 476 -43.00 10.58 1.81
N ARG A 477 -44.30 10.27 1.86
CA ARG A 477 -45.39 11.21 1.54
C ARG A 477 -45.31 12.54 2.31
N GLN A 478 -44.80 12.52 3.55
CA GLN A 478 -44.64 13.73 4.37
C GLN A 478 -43.47 14.61 3.88
N CYS A 479 -42.42 14.01 3.33
CA CYS A 479 -41.34 14.74 2.67
C CYS A 479 -41.83 15.37 1.35
N ASP A 480 -42.56 14.58 0.56
CA ASP A 480 -43.02 14.99 -0.77
C ASP A 480 -43.97 16.17 -0.73
N ALA A 481 -44.84 16.25 0.30
CA ALA A 481 -45.76 17.37 0.52
C ALA A 481 -45.04 18.72 0.66
N CYS A 482 -43.81 18.72 1.19
CA CYS A 482 -43.00 19.92 1.37
C CYS A 482 -42.04 20.17 0.19
N HIS A 483 -41.29 19.14 -0.25
CA HIS A 483 -40.20 19.29 -1.20
C HIS A 483 -40.66 19.45 -2.65
N GLY A 484 -41.71 18.75 -3.10
CA GLY A 484 -42.28 18.84 -4.45
C GLY A 484 -41.33 18.61 -5.64
N VAL A 485 -40.03 18.41 -5.39
CA VAL A 485 -38.94 18.09 -6.33
C VAL A 485 -37.99 17.10 -5.67
N ALA A 486 -37.24 16.33 -6.46
CA ALA A 486 -36.37 15.28 -5.96
C ALA A 486 -35.19 15.84 -5.14
N MET A 487 -35.01 15.32 -3.92
CA MET A 487 -33.96 15.72 -2.98
C MET A 487 -33.10 14.51 -2.55
N PRO A 488 -31.75 14.64 -2.44
CA PRO A 488 -30.96 15.80 -2.84
C PRO A 488 -31.03 16.00 -4.37
N HIS A 489 -30.93 17.26 -4.84
CA HIS A 489 -30.90 17.54 -6.28
C HIS A 489 -29.83 16.66 -6.97
N PRO A 490 -30.15 16.03 -8.12
CA PRO A 490 -29.20 15.18 -8.83
C PRO A 490 -27.89 15.89 -9.21
N ALA A 491 -26.81 15.13 -9.35
CA ALA A 491 -25.57 15.65 -9.93
C ALA A 491 -25.84 16.11 -11.37
N GLY A 492 -25.38 17.31 -11.74
CA GLY A 492 -25.70 17.93 -13.04
C GLY A 492 -27.04 18.67 -13.09
N TRP A 493 -27.80 18.73 -11.98
CA TRP A 493 -29.09 19.44 -11.97
C TRP A 493 -28.93 20.93 -12.29
N LEU A 494 -27.91 21.63 -11.78
CA LEU A 494 -27.69 23.05 -12.10
C LEU A 494 -27.39 23.30 -13.60
N PRO A 495 -26.44 22.58 -14.24
CA PRO A 495 -26.15 22.73 -15.68
C PRO A 495 -27.30 22.31 -16.61
N ASP A 496 -27.98 21.18 -16.33
CA ASP A 496 -28.82 20.52 -17.35
C ASP A 496 -30.31 20.39 -16.95
N GLY A 497 -30.62 20.42 -15.66
CA GLY A 497 -31.96 20.13 -15.13
C GLY A 497 -32.74 21.34 -14.62
N HIS A 498 -32.03 22.33 -14.08
CA HIS A 498 -32.56 23.44 -13.31
C HIS A 498 -33.43 24.35 -14.18
N GLY A 499 -32.96 24.74 -15.37
CA GLY A 499 -33.71 25.64 -16.27
C GLY A 499 -35.08 25.10 -16.72
N ARG A 500 -35.25 23.78 -16.81
CA ARG A 500 -36.53 23.15 -17.22
C ARG A 500 -37.58 23.13 -16.10
N GLN A 501 -37.15 23.22 -14.84
CA GLN A 501 -38.02 23.13 -13.66
C GLN A 501 -38.11 24.47 -12.90
N ALA A 502 -37.14 25.36 -13.07
CA ALA A 502 -37.07 26.65 -12.42
C ALA A 502 -37.97 27.66 -13.15
N SER A 503 -39.14 27.93 -12.57
CA SER A 503 -39.91 29.13 -12.90
C SER A 503 -39.50 30.25 -11.95
N PHE A 504 -39.13 31.43 -12.49
CA PHE A 504 -38.92 32.66 -11.72
C PHE A 504 -40.24 33.24 -11.16
N LYS A 505 -41.27 32.39 -10.99
CA LYS A 505 -42.56 32.76 -10.46
C LYS A 505 -42.49 32.75 -8.93
N ARG A 506 -42.64 33.91 -8.31
CA ARG A 506 -42.79 34.03 -6.84
C ARG A 506 -43.91 33.09 -6.39
N GLY A 507 -43.60 32.20 -5.45
CA GLY A 507 -44.50 31.15 -4.96
C GLY A 507 -44.27 29.74 -5.52
N SER A 508 -43.36 29.56 -6.48
CA SER A 508 -42.93 28.21 -6.89
C SER A 508 -42.26 27.46 -5.73
N VAL A 509 -42.23 26.12 -5.82
CA VAL A 509 -41.66 25.24 -4.78
C VAL A 509 -40.22 25.60 -4.42
N CYS A 510 -39.48 26.18 -5.37
CA CYS A 510 -38.11 26.65 -5.21
C CYS A 510 -37.97 27.74 -4.13
N PHE A 511 -38.93 28.66 -4.04
CA PHE A 511 -38.92 29.78 -3.08
C PHE A 511 -39.19 29.34 -1.63
N ARG A 512 -39.60 28.08 -1.40
CA ARG A 512 -39.72 27.51 -0.05
C ARG A 512 -38.37 27.32 0.63
N CYS A 513 -37.29 27.22 -0.16
CA CYS A 513 -35.93 26.94 0.29
C CYS A 513 -34.91 27.99 -0.17
N HIS A 514 -35.07 28.60 -1.35
CA HIS A 514 -34.17 29.62 -1.88
C HIS A 514 -34.79 31.02 -1.80
N GLN A 515 -34.00 32.00 -1.35
CA GLN A 515 -34.39 33.41 -1.44
C GLN A 515 -34.17 33.93 -2.86
N GLU A 516 -34.99 34.89 -3.30
CA GLU A 516 -34.89 35.51 -4.63
C GLU A 516 -33.46 36.03 -4.91
N SER A 517 -32.82 36.62 -3.91
CA SER A 517 -31.45 37.15 -4.00
C SER A 517 -30.37 36.08 -4.25
N TYR A 518 -30.63 34.81 -3.92
CA TYR A 518 -29.71 33.70 -4.19
C TYR A 518 -29.72 33.36 -5.68
N CYS A 519 -30.90 33.30 -6.29
CA CYS A 519 -31.07 33.01 -7.71
C CYS A 519 -30.40 34.09 -8.58
N TYR A 520 -30.58 35.37 -8.23
CA TYR A 520 -29.97 36.48 -8.95
C TYR A 520 -28.45 36.53 -8.84
N ARG A 521 -27.88 36.37 -7.63
CA ARG A 521 -26.43 36.46 -7.42
C ARG A 521 -25.64 35.34 -8.07
N VAL A 522 -26.18 34.12 -8.06
CA VAL A 522 -25.39 32.94 -8.46
C VAL A 522 -25.47 32.69 -9.97
N CYS A 523 -26.59 33.02 -10.63
CA CYS A 523 -26.77 32.65 -12.05
C CYS A 523 -27.36 33.75 -12.95
N HIS A 524 -28.19 34.67 -12.43
CA HIS A 524 -28.93 35.65 -13.27
C HIS A 524 -28.36 37.07 -13.27
N GLN A 525 -27.09 37.25 -12.92
CA GLN A 525 -26.42 38.56 -12.83
C GLN A 525 -26.30 39.34 -14.17
N ARG A 526 -26.70 38.78 -15.31
CA ARG A 526 -26.49 39.37 -16.65
C ARG A 526 -27.74 39.64 -17.48
N SER A 527 -28.95 39.40 -16.98
CA SER A 527 -30.18 39.58 -17.77
C SER A 527 -30.94 40.89 -17.50
N SER A 528 -30.24 41.95 -17.06
CA SER A 528 -30.81 43.30 -16.88
C SER A 528 -30.02 44.36 -17.65
N ARG A 529 -29.61 44.04 -18.88
CA ARG A 529 -29.30 45.00 -19.93
C ARG A 529 -29.99 44.55 -21.21
#